data_AF-A0A2A9DXA3-F1
#
_entry.id   AF-A0A2A9DXA3-F1
#
_cell.length_a   1.000
_cell.length_b   1.000
_cell.length_c   1.000
_cell.angle_alpha   90.00
_cell.angle_beta   90.00
_cell.angle_gamma   90.00
#
_symmetry.space_group_name_H-M   'P 1'
#
loop_
_entity.id
_entity.type
_entity.pdbx_description
1 polymer ?
#
loop_
_entity_poly.entity_id
_entity_poly.type
_entity_poly.pdbx_seq_one_letter_code
_entity_poly.pdbx_strand_id
1 'polypeptide(L)'
;MGFYDPRNKEISPRAARLYAAFSVAHSIADFAAAALFVIGSVLFFSEALKTPGIWCFLVGSICFLLKPTIRLIREIKLAALDEVSSLASRAPEGPGNVHFESSDDK
;
A
#
# COMPACT_ATOMS: atom_id res chain seq x y z
N MET A 1 -1.28 -19.01 -8.01
CA MET A 1 -0.94 -18.09 -6.89
C MET A 1 0.55 -17.89 -6.84
N GLY A 2 1.04 -16.94 -7.65
CA GLY A 2 2.46 -16.67 -7.82
C GLY A 2 3.05 -16.09 -6.54
N PHE A 3 3.53 -16.96 -5.67
CA PHE A 3 4.31 -16.59 -4.50
C PHE A 3 5.49 -15.73 -4.94
N TYR A 4 5.70 -14.63 -4.24
CA TYR A 4 7.00 -13.96 -4.14
C TYR A 4 8.05 -15.04 -3.83
N ASP A 5 8.81 -15.50 -4.83
CA ASP A 5 9.88 -16.48 -4.62
C ASP A 5 11.05 -15.75 -3.93
N PRO A 6 11.35 -16.04 -2.66
CA PRO A 6 12.42 -15.37 -1.92
C PRO A 6 13.82 -15.71 -2.46
N ARG A 7 13.92 -16.59 -3.47
CA ARG A 7 15.18 -17.10 -4.04
C ARG A 7 15.54 -16.49 -5.38
N ASN A 8 14.72 -15.58 -5.94
CA ASN A 8 15.13 -14.81 -7.12
C ASN A 8 16.12 -13.71 -6.71
N LYS A 9 17.37 -14.11 -6.50
CA LYS A 9 18.53 -13.33 -6.01
C LYS A 9 19.08 -12.30 -7.00
N GLU A 10 18.26 -11.83 -7.93
CA GLU A 10 18.64 -10.82 -8.94
C GLU A 10 17.93 -9.48 -8.68
N ILE A 11 17.50 -9.21 -7.44
CA ILE A 11 17.14 -7.82 -7.09
C ILE A 11 18.44 -7.03 -7.13
N SER A 12 18.60 -6.19 -8.15
CA SER A 12 19.79 -5.34 -8.28
C SER A 12 20.08 -4.68 -6.92
N PRO A 13 21.36 -4.58 -6.48
CA PRO A 13 21.69 -4.02 -5.17
C PRO A 13 21.10 -2.63 -4.90
N ARG A 14 20.76 -1.88 -5.97
CA ARG A 14 20.06 -0.59 -5.92
C ARG A 14 18.57 -0.74 -5.56
N ALA A 15 17.86 -1.70 -6.17
CA ALA A 15 16.45 -1.93 -5.90
C ALA A 15 16.21 -2.45 -4.47
N ALA A 16 17.11 -3.29 -3.94
CA ALA A 16 17.03 -3.77 -2.56
C ALA A 16 17.18 -2.64 -1.53
N ARG A 17 18.12 -1.71 -1.75
CA ARG A 17 18.31 -0.52 -0.89
C ARG A 17 17.10 0.41 -0.93
N LEU A 18 16.52 0.59 -2.12
CA LEU A 18 15.34 1.44 -2.29
C LEU A 18 14.12 0.85 -1.56
N TYR A 19 13.90 -0.46 -1.68
CA TYR A 19 12.83 -1.16 -0.96
C TYR A 19 12.99 -1.05 0.56
N ALA A 20 14.21 -1.25 1.09
CA ALA A 20 14.49 -1.09 2.51
C ALA A 20 14.24 0.35 3.00
N ALA A 21 14.66 1.36 2.23
CA ALA A 21 14.41 2.76 2.54
C ALA A 21 12.90 3.08 2.55
N PHE A 22 12.14 2.59 1.57
CA PHE A 22 10.69 2.76 1.56
C PHE A 22 10.02 2.07 2.75
N SER A 23 10.45 0.87 3.13
CA SER A 23 9.86 0.18 4.29
C SER A 23 10.09 0.96 5.58
N VAL A 24 11.30 1.48 5.79
CA VAL A 24 11.62 2.31 6.97
C VAL A 24 10.82 3.62 6.94
N ALA A 25 10.72 4.26 5.77
CA ALA A 25 9.94 5.50 5.62
C ALA A 25 8.46 5.31 5.97
N HIS A 26 7.83 4.20 5.55
CA HIS A 26 6.46 3.89 5.94
C HIS A 26 6.31 3.67 7.44
N SER A 27 7.24 2.93 8.07
CA SER A 27 7.22 2.73 9.53
C SER A 27 7.38 4.04 10.29
N ILE A 28 8.24 4.94 9.81
CA ILE A 28 8.39 6.28 10.38
C ILE A 28 7.09 7.09 10.22
N ALA A 29 6.46 7.05 9.06
CA ALA A 29 5.19 7.74 8.81
C ALA A 29 4.07 7.22 9.73
N ASP A 30 3.95 5.90 9.89
CA ASP A 30 2.98 5.27 10.80
C ASP A 30 3.22 5.71 12.26
N PHE A 31 4.48 5.69 12.70
CA PHE A 31 4.84 6.13 14.05
C PHE A 31 4.58 7.62 14.27
N ALA A 32 4.94 8.46 13.29
CA ALA A 32 4.70 9.89 13.34
C ALA A 32 3.20 10.20 13.39
N ALA A 33 2.37 9.49 12.61
CA ALA A 33 0.92 9.60 12.66
C ALA A 33 0.38 9.28 14.05
N ALA A 34 0.79 8.15 14.64
CA ALA A 34 0.38 7.74 15.97
C ALA A 34 0.79 8.77 17.05
N ALA A 35 2.03 9.26 16.98
CA ALA A 35 2.53 10.28 17.90
C ALA A 35 1.72 11.59 17.79
N LEU A 36 1.44 12.05 16.56
CA LEU A 36 0.63 13.23 16.33
C LEU A 36 -0.80 13.09 16.86
N PHE A 37 -1.42 11.91 16.71
CA PHE A 37 -2.75 11.67 17.28
C PHE A 37 -2.75 11.71 18.80
N VAL A 38 -1.77 11.08 19.45
CA VAL A 38 -1.66 11.10 20.91
C VAL A 38 -1.41 12.53 21.42
N ILE A 39 -0.47 13.26 20.81
CA ILE A 39 -0.18 14.65 21.16
C ILE A 39 -1.43 15.51 20.94
N GLY A 40 -2.07 15.38 19.78
CA GLY A 40 -3.32 16.07 19.46
C GLY A 40 -4.39 15.83 20.52
N SER A 41 -4.62 14.56 20.92
CA SER A 41 -5.57 14.19 21.96
C SER A 41 -5.29 14.91 23.28
N VAL A 42 -4.02 15.02 23.68
CA VAL A 42 -3.63 15.75 24.89
C VAL A 42 -3.88 17.25 24.76
N LEU A 43 -3.60 17.84 23.60
CA LEU A 43 -3.84 19.28 23.38
C LEU A 43 -5.33 19.66 23.49
N PHE A 44 -6.25 18.74 23.20
CA PHE A 44 -7.69 18.98 23.34
C PHE A 44 -8.17 19.22 24.78
N PHE A 45 -7.36 18.95 25.81
CA PHE A 45 -7.70 19.25 27.21
C PHE A 45 -7.69 20.76 27.54
N SER A 46 -7.14 21.60 26.66
CA SER A 46 -7.13 23.06 26.84
C SER A 46 -7.77 23.76 25.64
N GLU A 47 -8.71 24.66 25.90
CA GLU A 47 -9.37 25.47 24.86
C GLU A 47 -8.35 26.24 24.00
N ALA A 48 -7.31 26.80 24.61
CA ALA A 48 -6.27 27.56 23.92
C ALA A 48 -5.40 26.70 22.97
N LEU A 49 -5.37 25.38 23.18
CA LEU A 49 -4.55 24.44 22.40
C LEU A 49 -5.36 23.60 21.41
N LYS A 50 -6.67 23.84 21.27
CA LYS A 50 -7.50 23.11 20.31
C LYS A 50 -7.05 23.33 18.87
N THR A 51 -6.72 24.56 18.48
CA THR A 51 -6.25 24.84 17.11
C THR A 51 -5.00 24.02 16.74
N PRO A 52 -3.91 24.03 17.53
CA PRO A 52 -2.77 23.15 17.23
C PRO A 52 -3.13 21.66 17.34
N GLY A 53 -4.03 21.26 18.24
CA GLY A 53 -4.56 19.90 18.31
C GLY A 53 -5.23 19.43 17.01
N ILE A 54 -6.06 20.27 16.39
CA ILE A 54 -6.70 19.99 15.10
C ILE A 54 -5.64 19.75 14.01
N TRP A 55 -4.59 20.59 13.96
CA TRP A 55 -3.51 20.42 12.99
C TRP A 55 -2.72 19.14 13.22
N CYS A 56 -2.45 18.75 14.47
CA CYS A 56 -1.83 17.46 14.79
C CYS A 56 -2.68 16.30 14.24
N PHE A 57 -4.00 16.33 14.44
CA PHE A 57 -4.90 15.32 13.90
C PHE A 57 -4.96 15.33 12.37
N LEU A 58 -4.98 16.50 11.74
CA LEU A 58 -5.01 16.59 10.27
C LEU A 58 -3.73 16.00 9.67
N VAL A 59 -2.56 16.42 10.14
CA VAL A 59 -1.27 15.93 9.66
C VAL A 59 -1.12 14.44 9.96
N GLY A 60 -1.47 14.00 11.17
CA GLY A 60 -1.46 12.59 11.55
C GLY A 60 -2.35 11.74 10.64
N SER A 61 -3.53 12.24 10.27
CA SER A 61 -4.46 11.57 9.34
C SER A 61 -3.88 11.42 7.94
N ILE A 62 -3.22 12.47 7.42
CA ILE A 62 -2.56 12.42 6.11
C ILE A 62 -1.43 11.36 6.11
N CYS A 63 -0.60 11.34 7.17
CA CYS A 63 0.45 10.33 7.31
C CYS A 63 -0.11 8.92 7.40
N PHE A 64 -1.18 8.72 8.20
CA PHE A 64 -1.84 7.43 8.37
C PHE A 64 -2.48 6.90 7.09
N LEU A 65 -3.00 7.77 6.23
CA LEU A 65 -3.69 7.40 4.99
C LEU A 65 -2.76 6.83 3.92
N LEU A 66 -1.45 7.12 3.99
CA LEU A 66 -0.50 6.80 2.92
C LEU A 66 -0.40 5.29 2.65
N LYS A 67 -0.31 4.48 3.71
CA LYS A 67 -0.16 3.03 3.66
C LYS A 67 -1.41 2.29 3.12
N PRO A 68 -2.63 2.53 3.64
CA PRO A 68 -3.83 1.92 3.07
C PRO A 68 -4.07 2.38 1.62
N THR A 69 -3.68 3.61 1.25
CA THR A 69 -3.82 4.09 -0.14
C THR A 69 -2.97 3.27 -1.11
N ILE A 70 -1.70 3.02 -0.78
CA ILE A 70 -0.82 2.19 -1.63
C ILE A 70 -1.36 0.76 -1.73
N ARG A 71 -1.83 0.20 -0.62
CA ARG A 71 -2.44 -1.13 -0.59
C ARG A 71 -3.68 -1.20 -1.48
N LEU A 72 -4.56 -0.21 -1.39
CA LEU A 72 -5.79 -0.13 -2.17
C LEU A 72 -5.51 0.01 -3.66
N ILE A 73 -4.58 0.89 -4.05
CA ILE A 73 -4.18 1.05 -5.46
C ILE A 73 -3.67 -0.27 -6.04
N ARG A 74 -2.87 -1.01 -5.26
CA ARG A 74 -2.37 -2.33 -5.66
C ARG A 74 -3.51 -3.34 -5.82
N GLU A 75 -4.43 -3.41 -4.86
CA GLU A 75 -5.58 -4.33 -4.91
C GLU A 75 -6.48 -4.03 -6.12
N ILE A 76 -6.77 -2.75 -6.41
CA ILE A 76 -7.56 -2.33 -7.59
C ILE A 76 -6.86 -2.73 -8.89
N LYS A 77 -5.55 -2.49 -9.01
CA LYS A 77 -4.79 -2.85 -10.22
C LYS A 77 -4.75 -4.35 -10.46
N LEU A 78 -4.61 -5.14 -9.40
CA LEU A 78 -4.62 -6.60 -9.49
C LEU A 78 -6.00 -7.12 -9.92
N ALA A 79 -7.08 -6.59 -9.33
CA ALA A 79 -8.45 -6.95 -9.71
C ALA A 79 -8.74 -6.64 -11.19
N ALA A 80 -8.28 -5.48 -11.69
CA ALA A 80 -8.45 -5.11 -13.09
C ALA A 80 -7.70 -6.03 -14.07
N LEU A 81 -6.50 -6.50 -13.71
CA LEU A 81 -5.75 -7.44 -14.54
C LEU A 81 -6.40 -8.82 -14.62
N ASP A 82 -6.98 -9.27 -13.51
CA ASP A 82 -7.69 -10.54 -13.43
C ASP A 82 -8.93 -10.55 -14.33
N GLU A 83 -9.73 -9.47 -14.28
CA GLU A 83 -10.90 -9.28 -15.15
C GLU A 83 -10.52 -9.27 -16.64
N VAL A 84 -9.45 -8.56 -17.00
CA VAL A 84 -8.96 -8.52 -18.39
C VAL A 84 -8.52 -9.92 -18.87
N SER A 85 -7.88 -10.71 -18.01
CA SER A 85 -7.49 -12.08 -18.35
C SER A 85 -8.70 -13.00 -18.57
N SER A 86 -9.75 -12.85 -17.75
CA SER A 86 -11.01 -13.58 -17.88
C SER A 86 -11.70 -13.28 -19.21
N LEU A 87 -11.78 -12.00 -19.60
CA LEU A 87 -12.35 -11.60 -20.88
C LEU A 87 -11.54 -12.11 -22.08
N ALA A 88 -10.20 -12.06 -21.99
CA ALA A 88 -9.32 -12.55 -23.05
C ALA A 88 -9.48 -14.05 -23.30
N SER A 89 -9.66 -14.86 -22.24
CA SER A 89 -9.88 -16.31 -22.36
C SER A 89 -11.21 -16.69 -23.04
N ARG A 90 -12.18 -15.77 -23.07
CA ARG A 90 -13.53 -15.97 -23.64
C ARG A 90 -13.65 -15.41 -25.06
N ALA A 91 -12.63 -14.70 -25.56
CA ALA A 91 -12.63 -14.13 -26.89
C ALA A 91 -12.34 -15.21 -27.95
N PRO A 92 -13.20 -15.39 -28.99
CA PRO A 92 -13.02 -16.43 -30.01
C PRO A 92 -11.78 -16.23 -30.91
N GLU A 93 -11.20 -15.04 -30.91
CA GLU A 93 -10.02 -14.63 -31.70
C GLU A 93 -8.74 -14.50 -30.83
N GLY A 94 -8.81 -14.86 -29.54
CA GLY A 94 -7.69 -14.69 -28.60
C GLY A 94 -6.53 -15.65 -28.90
N PRO A 95 -5.25 -15.25 -28.72
CA PRO A 95 -4.11 -16.15 -28.91
C PRO A 95 -4.30 -17.44 -28.08
N GLY A 96 -4.38 -18.57 -28.77
CA GLY A 96 -4.91 -19.86 -28.25
C GLY A 96 -4.08 -20.56 -27.16
N ASN A 97 -3.15 -19.86 -26.51
CA ASN A 97 -2.24 -20.42 -25.52
C ASN A 97 -1.65 -19.33 -24.62
N VAL A 98 -2.49 -18.52 -23.98
CA VAL A 98 -2.03 -17.68 -22.87
C VAL A 98 -2.58 -18.21 -21.55
N HIS A 99 -1.85 -19.18 -20.99
CA HIS A 99 -2.06 -19.63 -19.63
C HIS A 99 -1.50 -18.55 -18.68
N PHE A 100 -2.31 -17.53 -18.39
CA PHE A 100 -2.09 -16.76 -17.18
C PHE A 100 -2.62 -17.60 -16.03
N GLU A 101 -1.72 -18.02 -15.15
CA GLU A 101 -2.03 -18.86 -13.99
C GLU A 101 -3.00 -18.11 -13.08
N SER A 102 -4.31 -18.33 -13.30
CA SER A 102 -5.38 -17.79 -12.48
C SER A 102 -5.11 -18.24 -11.06
N SER A 103 -4.92 -17.26 -10.19
CA SER A 103 -4.41 -17.45 -8.85
C SER A 103 -5.47 -17.94 -7.87
N ASP A 104 -6.51 -18.60 -8.37
CA ASP A 104 -7.64 -19.09 -7.59
C ASP A 104 -7.56 -20.61 -7.49
N ASP A 105 -6.79 -21.05 -6.50
CA ASP A 105 -7.01 -22.34 -5.84
C ASP A 105 -6.53 -22.19 -4.39
N LYS A 106 -7.37 -21.56 -3.56
CA LYS A 106 -7.46 -21.70 -2.09
C LYS A 106 -8.61 -20.89 -1.49
#